data_AF-A0A1I0SJ62-F1
#
_entry.id   AF-A0A1I0SJ62-F1
#
_cell.length_a   1.000
_cell.length_b   1.000
_cell.length_c   1.000
_cell.angle_alpha   90.00
_cell.angle_beta   90.00
_cell.angle_gamma   90.00
#
_symmetry.space_group_name_H-M   'P 1'
#
loop_
_entity.id
_entity.type
_entity.pdbx_description
1 polymer ?
#
loop_
_entity_poly.entity_id
_entity_poly.type
_entity_poly.pdbx_seq_one_letter_code
_entity_poly.pdbx_strand_id
1 'polypeptide(L)' 'MGNPIPTLKVILILTIAVDMFWFGDRLLSIFGFSFYEILPDKLISLIAMMSNALMILFNVLLIGLLSRLQLKDEN' A
#
# COMPACT_ATOMS: atom_id res chain seq x y z
N MET A 1 -14.79 -4.07 -20.35
CA MET A 1 -14.18 -3.56 -19.10
C MET A 1 -13.10 -4.54 -18.70
N GLY A 2 -11.82 -4.12 -18.70
CA GLY A 2 -10.67 -5.00 -18.48
C GLY A 2 -10.70 -5.66 -17.11
N ASN A 3 -10.22 -6.90 -17.03
CA ASN A 3 -10.15 -7.67 -15.80
C ASN A 3 -9.43 -6.85 -14.70
N PRO A 4 -10.04 -6.57 -13.54
CA PRO A 4 -9.42 -5.75 -12.49
C PRO A 4 -8.37 -6.51 -11.66
N ILE A 5 -8.26 -7.83 -11.82
CA ILE A 5 -7.36 -8.70 -11.06
C ILE A 5 -5.86 -8.31 -11.23
N PRO A 6 -5.35 -8.07 -12.46
CA PRO A 6 -4.00 -7.54 -12.68
C PRO A 6 -3.73 -6.24 -11.92
N THR A 7 -4.65 -5.28 -12.00
CA THR A 7 -4.50 -3.96 -11.35
C THR A 7 -4.45 -4.07 -9.84
N LEU A 8 -5.31 -4.92 -9.24
CA LEU A 8 -5.28 -5.20 -7.81
C LEU A 8 -3.93 -5.80 -7.39
N LYS A 9 -3.40 -6.76 -8.16
CA LYS A 9 -2.11 -7.39 -7.86
C LYS A 9 -0.97 -6.38 -7.86
N VAL A 10 -0.95 -5.46 -8.83
CA VAL A 10 0.06 -4.38 -8.87
C VAL A 10 -0.05 -3.47 -7.66
N ILE A 11 -1.27 -3.03 -7.32
CA ILE A 11 -1.48 -2.14 -6.17
C ILE A 11 -1.13 -2.83 -4.87
N LEU A 12 -1.47 -4.11 -4.70
CA LEU A 12 -1.08 -4.92 -3.55
C LEU A 12 0.45 -4.98 -3.40
N ILE A 13 1.17 -5.28 -4.49
CA ILE A 13 2.64 -5.32 -4.48
C ILE A 13 3.24 -3.97 -4.11
N LEU A 14 2.69 -2.88 -4.66
CA LEU A 14 3.16 -1.52 -4.35
C LEU A 14 2.89 -1.15 -2.89
N THR A 15 1.71 -1.48 -2.35
CA THR A 15 1.39 -1.27 -0.92
C THR A 15 2.37 -2.03 -0.04
N ILE A 16 2.62 -3.31 -0.33
CA ILE A 16 3.57 -4.13 0.42
C ILE A 16 4.99 -3.54 0.36
N ALA A 17 5.43 -3.07 -0.81
CA ALA A 17 6.76 -2.46 -0.96
C ALA A 17 6.91 -1.18 -0.14
N VAL A 18 5.87 -0.33 -0.11
CA VAL A 18 5.86 0.90 0.70
C VAL A 18 5.82 0.57 2.19
N ASP A 19 5.02 -0.42 2.61
CA ASP A 19 4.97 -0.86 4.01
C ASP A 19 6.29 -1.50 4.46
N MET A 20 6.97 -2.26 3.60
CA MET A 20 8.30 -2.79 3.89
C MET A 20 9.33 -1.67 4.09
N PHE A 21 9.23 -0.57 3.35
CA PHE A 21 10.11 0.59 3.56
C PHE A 21 9.91 1.20 4.95
N TRP A 22 8.66 1.41 5.36
CA TRP A 22 8.34 1.91 6.72
C TRP A 22 8.71 0.92 7.82
N PHE A 23 8.53 -0.38 7.57
CA PHE A 23 8.93 -1.42 8.49
C PHE A 23 10.46 -1.50 8.63
N GLY A 24 11.19 -1.34 7.53
CA GLY A 24 12.65 -1.25 7.52
C GLY A 24 13.15 -0.07 8.34
N ASP A 25 12.51 1.09 8.21
CA ASP A 25 12.81 2.25 9.07
C ASP A 25 12.64 1.92 10.56
N ARG A 26 11.50 1.33 10.92
CA ARG A 26 11.25 0.91 12.32
C ARG A 26 12.28 -0.10 12.82
N LEU A 27 12.73 -1.02 11.98
CA LEU A 27 13.77 -1.97 12.33
C LEU A 27 15.12 -1.28 12.54
N LEU A 28 15.50 -0.37 11.65
CA LEU A 28 16.74 0.41 11.79
C LEU A 28 16.70 1.32 13.01
N SER A 29 15.52 1.86 13.35
CA SER A 29 15.33 2.70 14.53
C SER A 29 15.69 1.96 15.82
N ILE A 30 15.48 0.65 15.88
CA ILE A 30 15.90 -0.20 17.01
C ILE A 30 17.43 -0.20 17.17
N PHE A 31 18.17 -0.09 16.06
CA PHE A 31 19.63 0.01 16.05
C PHE A 31 20.15 1.45 16.16
N GLY A 32 19.26 2.42 16.40
CA GLY A 32 19.60 3.84 16.53
C GLY A 32 19.82 4.55 15.19
N PHE A 33 19.44 3.95 14.07
CA PHE A 33 19.50 4.56 12.75
C PHE A 33 18.08 4.90 12.28
N SER A 34 17.85 6.12 11.81
CA SER A 34 16.53 6.53 11.32
C SER A 34 16.64 7.10 9.91
N PHE A 35 15.81 6.63 8.98
CA PHE A 35 15.73 7.27 7.67
C PHE A 35 15.15 8.68 7.79
N TYR A 36 14.42 8.99 8.87
CA TYR A 36 13.96 10.35 9.15
C TYR A 36 15.10 11.35 9.38
N GLU A 37 16.28 10.89 9.80
CA GLU A 37 17.44 11.77 10.00
C GLU A 37 18.20 12.04 8.69
N ILE A 38 18.02 11.17 7.69
CA ILE A 38 18.73 11.21 6.41
C ILE A 38 17.87 11.82 5.31
N LEU A 39 16.56 11.56 5.33
CA LEU A 39 15.64 12.07 4.32
C LEU A 39 15.05 13.44 4.70
N PRO A 40 14.93 14.38 3.74
CA PRO A 40 14.18 15.61 3.91
C PRO A 40 12.71 15.36 4.29
N ASP A 41 12.18 16.15 5.23
CA ASP A 41 10.77 16.09 5.67
C ASP A 41 9.75 16.09 4.52
N LYS A 42 10.05 16.81 3.43
CA LYS A 42 9.20 16.86 2.24
C LYS A 42 9.09 15.51 1.53
N LEU A 43 10.17 14.73 1.46
CA LEU A 43 10.15 13.39 0.84
C LEU A 43 9.43 12.40 1.74
N ILE A 44 9.63 12.48 3.05
CA ILE A 44 8.93 11.65 4.04
C ILE A 44 7.43 11.89 3.97
N SER A 45 7.01 13.16 3.93
CA SER A 45 5.61 13.56 3.79
C SER A 45 5.01 13.06 2.48
N LEU A 46 5.76 13.13 1.37
CA LEU A 46 5.31 12.61 0.08
C LEU A 46 5.13 11.08 0.10
N ILE A 47 6.07 10.33 0.67
CA ILE A 47 5.98 8.87 0.80
C ILE A 47 4.80 8.49 1.72
N ALA A 48 4.59 9.24 2.80
CA ALA A 48 3.47 9.01 3.72
C ALA A 48 2.12 9.27 3.05
N MET A 49 2.02 10.36 2.28
CA MET A 49 0.82 10.68 1.50
C MET A 49 0.56 9.63 0.42
N MET A 50 1.61 9.15 -0.25
CA MET A 50 1.53 8.08 -1.24
C MET A 50 1.07 6.76 -0.59
N SER A 51 1.60 6.40 0.57
CA SER A 51 1.17 5.22 1.34
C SER A 51 -0.32 5.25 1.64
N ASN A 52 -0.82 6.38 2.17
CA ASN A 52 -2.25 6.55 2.44
C ASN A 52 -3.11 6.46 1.18
N ALA A 53 -2.68 7.08 0.07
CA ALA A 53 -3.39 7.01 -1.20
C ALA A 53 -3.47 5.57 -1.75
N LEU A 54 -2.36 4.81 -1.68
CA LEU A 54 -2.33 3.40 -2.06
C LEU A 54 -3.25 2.55 -1.19
N MET A 55 -3.29 2.79 0.11
CA MET A 55 -4.20 2.11 1.03
C MET A 55 -5.67 2.37 0.68
N ILE A 56 -6.02 3.61 0.35
CA ILE A 56 -7.39 3.97 -0.08
C ILE A 56 -7.72 3.27 -1.40
N LEU A 57 -6.84 3.33 -2.40
CA LEU A 57 -7.04 2.67 -3.70
C LEU A 57 -7.20 1.16 -3.53
N PHE A 58 -6.38 0.55 -2.69
CA PHE A 58 -6.46 -0.87 -2.39
C PHE A 58 -7.81 -1.24 -1.75
N ASN A 59 -8.24 -0.49 -0.73
CA ASN A 59 -9.53 -0.72 -0.07
C ASN A 59 -10.71 -0.51 -1.02
N VAL A 60 -10.70 0.52 -1.88
CA VAL A 60 -11.76 0.76 -2.88
C VAL A 60 -11.84 -0.39 -3.88
N LEU A 61 -10.69 -0.88 -4.36
CA LEU A 61 -10.65 -2.02 -5.27
C LEU A 61 -11.11 -3.31 -4.60
N LEU A 62 -10.75 -3.52 -3.32
CA LEU A 62 -11.26 -4.64 -2.54
C LEU A 62 -12.77 -4.58 -2.35
N ILE A 63 -13.35 -3.41 -2.03
CA ILE A 63 -14.81 -3.25 -1.92
C ILE A 63 -15.46 -3.57 -3.28
N GLY A 64 -14.94 -3.03 -4.38
CA GLY A 64 -15.46 -3.31 -5.72
C GLY A 64 -15.35 -4.78 -6.12
N LEU A 65 -14.33 -5.49 -5.67
CA LEU A 65 -14.16 -6.93 -5.89
C LEU A 65 -15.02 -7.77 -4.94
N LEU A 66 -15.16 -7.39 -3.67
CA LEU A 66 -16.03 -8.04 -2.69
C LEU A 66 -17.47 -7.98 -3.15
N SER A 67 -17.93 -6.83 -3.65
CA SER A 67 -19.26 -6.72 -4.27
C SER A 67 -19.43 -7.68 -5.45
N ARG A 68 -18.37 -7.95 -6.22
CA ARG A 68 -18.41 -8.92 -7.33
C ARG A 68 -18.29 -10.38 -6.89
N LEU A 69 -17.56 -10.65 -5.82
CA LEU A 69 -17.40 -11.97 -5.21
C LEU A 69 -18.66 -12.40 -4.46
N GLN A 70 -19.33 -11.47 -3.76
CA GLN A 70 -20.62 -11.72 -3.10
C GLN A 70 -21.76 -11.93 -4.09
N LEU A 71 -21.65 -11.40 -5.32
CA LEU A 71 -22.62 -11.62 -6.40
C LEU A 71 -22.34 -12.90 -7.21
N LYS A 72 -21.24 -13.61 -6.94
CA LYS A 72 -21.02 -14.93 -7.52
C LYS A 72 -21.79 -15.94 -6.67
N ASP A 73 -23.08 -16.07 -6.98
CA ASP A 73 -23.89 -17.17 -6.48
C ASP A 73 -23.13 -18.48 -6.71
N GLU A 74 -23.02 -19.24 -5.63
CA GLU A 74 -22.42 -20.56 -5.57
C GLU A 74 -23.37 -21.53 -6.30
N ASN A 75 -23.31 -21.54 -7.63
CA ASN A 75 -23.90 -22.57 -8.48
C ASN A 75 -22.80 -23.46 -9.07
#